data_AF-A0AA94WMW7-F1
#
_entry.id   AF-A0AA94WMW7-F1
#
_cell.length_a   1.000
_cell.length_b   1.000
_cell.length_c   1.000
_cell.angle_alpha   90.00
_cell.angle_beta   90.00
_cell.angle_gamma   90.00
#
_symmetry.space_group_name_H-M   'P 1'
#
loop_
_entity.id
_entity.type
_entity.pdbx_description
1 polymer ?
#
loop_
_entity_poly.entity_id
_entity_poly.type
_entity_poly.pdbx_seq_one_letter_code
_entity_poly.pdbx_strand_id
1 'polypeptide(L)' 'MKVKNKVQVLLLAMTVLATIFLIWAGLSGNNDIFPLLLTLVVTLSMGNLMLQHRNNRGFHLYRIAFGFGLFSLLLSVTL' A
#
# COMPACT_ATOMS: atom_id res chain seq x y z
N MET A 1 22.62 0.85 4.60
CA MET A 1 21.98 1.15 3.30
C MET A 1 21.40 -0.08 2.57
N LYS A 2 22.10 -1.23 2.50
CA LYS A 2 21.64 -2.42 1.73
C LYS A 2 20.27 -3.00 2.13
N VAL A 3 19.92 -3.07 3.42
CA VAL A 3 18.65 -3.64 3.89
C VAL A 3 17.45 -2.76 3.52
N LYS A 4 17.64 -1.43 3.55
CA LYS A 4 16.61 -0.44 3.23
C LYS A 4 16.14 -0.59 1.78
N ASN A 5 17.08 -0.81 0.84
CA ASN A 5 16.76 -1.12 -0.55
C ASN A 5 16.02 -2.45 -0.70
N LYS A 6 16.40 -3.50 0.03
CA LYS A 6 15.73 -4.81 -0.08
C LYS A 6 14.27 -4.76 0.35
N VAL A 7 13.98 -4.11 1.48
CA VAL A 7 12.60 -3.95 1.98
C VAL A 7 11.78 -3.07 1.02
N GLN A 8 12.38 -2.00 0.49
CA GLN A 8 11.73 -1.13 -0.48
C GLN A 8 11.38 -1.86 -1.79
N VAL A 9 12.31 -2.68 -2.29
CA VAL A 9 12.09 -3.52 -3.48
C VAL A 9 11.03 -4.58 -3.22
N LEU A 10 11.02 -5.19 -2.03
CA LEU A 10 10.00 -6.16 -1.64
C LEU A 10 8.61 -5.52 -1.56
N LEU A 11 8.48 -4.35 -0.91
CA LEU A 11 7.23 -3.61 -0.88
C LEU A 11 6.76 -3.25 -2.28
N LEU A 12 7.66 -2.77 -3.14
CA LEU A 12 7.34 -2.45 -4.53
C LEU A 12 6.83 -3.68 -5.29
N ALA A 13 7.48 -4.83 -5.12
CA ALA A 13 7.04 -6.08 -5.74
C ALA A 13 5.63 -6.48 -5.27
N MET A 14 5.36 -6.35 -3.96
CA MET A 14 4.01 -6.57 -3.42
C MET A 14 2.99 -5.57 -3.96
N THR A 15 3.35 -4.29 -4.10
CA THR A 15 2.48 -3.28 -4.71
C THR A 15 2.16 -3.62 -6.15
N VAL A 16 3.15 -4.03 -6.97
CA VAL A 16 2.93 -4.41 -8.37
C VAL A 16 1.97 -5.59 -8.46
N LEU A 17 2.17 -6.63 -7.64
CA LEU A 17 1.26 -7.77 -7.59
C LEU A 17 -0.15 -7.36 -7.18
N ALA A 18 -0.29 -6.55 -6.13
CA ALA A 18 -1.58 -6.05 -5.67
C ALA A 18 -2.29 -5.21 -6.77
N THR A 19 -1.55 -4.40 -7.52
CA THR A 19 -2.09 -3.61 -8.63
C THR A 19 -2.57 -4.50 -9.78
N ILE A 20 -1.87 -5.60 -10.08
CA ILE A 20 -2.32 -6.58 -11.08
C ILE A 20 -3.67 -7.18 -10.67
N PHE A 21 -3.81 -7.58 -9.39
CA PHE A 21 -5.09 -8.06 -8.86
C PHE A 21 -6.17 -6.99 -8.86
N LEU A 22 -5.82 -5.73 -8.55
CA LEU A 22 -6.76 -4.60 -8.60
C LEU A 22 -7.31 -4.38 -10.01
N ILE A 23 -6.43 -4.39 -11.02
CA ILE A 23 -6.83 -4.26 -12.43
C ILE A 23 -7.73 -5.43 -12.83
N TRP A 24 -7.37 -6.66 -12.44
CA TRP A 24 -8.21 -7.83 -12.69
C TRP A 24 -9.59 -7.72 -12.02
N ALA A 25 -9.66 -7.31 -10.75
CA ALA A 25 -10.92 -7.15 -10.03
C ALA A 25 -11.81 -6.07 -10.66
N GLY A 26 -11.20 -4.96 -11.12
CA GLY A 26 -11.91 -3.89 -11.82
C GLY A 26 -12.46 -4.34 -13.18
N LEU A 27 -11.71 -5.14 -13.94
CA LEU A 27 -12.16 -5.69 -15.23
C LEU A 27 -13.18 -6.82 -15.07
N SER A 28 -13.05 -7.63 -14.01
CA SER A 28 -13.96 -8.73 -13.71
C SER A 28 -15.29 -8.25 -13.11
N GLY A 29 -15.46 -6.95 -12.83
CA GLY A 29 -16.66 -6.39 -12.20
C GLY A 29 -16.84 -6.82 -10.74
N ASN A 30 -15.76 -7.25 -10.07
CA ASN A 30 -15.82 -7.79 -8.73
C ASN A 30 -15.78 -6.66 -7.69
N ASN A 31 -16.92 -6.00 -7.54
CA ASN A 31 -17.09 -4.74 -6.80
C ASN A 31 -16.87 -4.88 -5.28
N ASP A 32 -16.96 -6.09 -4.73
CA ASP A 32 -16.77 -6.33 -3.29
C ASP A 32 -15.29 -6.30 -2.89
N ILE A 33 -14.41 -6.79 -3.78
CA ILE A 33 -12.97 -6.93 -3.51
C ILE A 33 -12.18 -5.71 -4.02
N PHE A 34 -12.72 -4.98 -4.99
CA PHE A 34 -12.08 -3.81 -5.58
C PHE A 34 -11.68 -2.72 -4.55
N PRO A 35 -12.56 -2.30 -3.61
CA PRO A 35 -12.20 -1.29 -2.61
C PRO A 35 -11.07 -1.77 -1.70
N LEU A 36 -11.10 -3.05 -1.33
CA LEU A 36 -10.10 -3.66 -0.46
C LEU A 36 -8.73 -3.71 -1.15
N LEU A 37 -8.68 -4.16 -2.41
CA LEU A 37 -7.47 -4.15 -3.23
C LEU A 37 -6.93 -2.73 -3.46
N LEU A 38 -7.81 -1.76 -3.67
CA LEU A 38 -7.41 -0.35 -3.85
C LEU A 38 -6.75 0.17 -2.57
N THR A 39 -7.37 -0.09 -1.43
CA THR A 39 -6.85 0.31 -0.12
C THR A 39 -5.52 -0.37 0.18
N LEU A 40 -5.36 -1.64 -0.23
CA LEU A 40 -4.10 -2.39 -0.17
C LEU A 40 -2.99 -1.74 -1.00
N VAL A 41 -3.26 -1.46 -2.27
CA VAL A 41 -2.29 -0.86 -3.19
C VAL A 41 -1.85 0.53 -2.71
N VAL A 42 -2.81 1.36 -2.27
CA VAL A 42 -2.53 2.70 -1.73
C VAL A 42 -1.68 2.61 -0.46
N THR A 43 -2.02 1.71 0.47
CA THR A 43 -1.28 1.53 1.73
C THR A 43 0.15 1.05 1.47
N LEU A 44 0.33 0.06 0.59
CA LEU A 44 1.66 -0.43 0.20
C LEU A 44 2.50 0.65 -0.48
N SER A 45 1.88 1.44 -1.37
CA SER A 45 2.55 2.57 -2.05
C SER A 45 2.98 3.65 -1.05
N MET A 46 2.12 3.98 -0.10
CA MET A 46 2.43 4.96 0.96
C MET A 46 3.55 4.48 1.89
N GLY A 47 3.59 3.18 2.20
CA GLY A 47 4.68 2.56 2.97
C GLY A 47 6.01 2.60 2.22
N ASN A 48 5.98 2.41 0.90
CA ASN A 48 7.15 2.50 0.06
C ASN A 48 7.71 3.94 0.01
N LEU A 49 6.83 4.94 -0.14
CA LEU A 49 7.18 6.37 -0.10
C LEU A 49 7.70 6.79 1.28
N MET A 50 7.11 6.29 2.36
CA MET A 50 7.54 6.53 3.73
C MET A 50 8.97 6.03 3.97
N LEU A 51 9.30 4.83 3.47
CA LEU A 51 10.66 4.27 3.56
C LEU A 51 11.67 5.09 2.76
N GLN A 52 11.29 5.54 1.55
CA GLN A 52 12.13 6.37 0.69
C GLN A 52 12.41 7.75 1.31
N HIS A 53 11.40 8.42 1.85
CA HIS A 53 11.47 9.80 2.36
C HIS A 53 11.74 9.91 3.87
N ARG A 54 12.28 8.87 4.51
CA ARG A 54 12.54 8.83 5.97
C ARG A 54 13.33 10.01 6.54
N ASN A 55 14.16 10.68 5.72
CA ASN A 55 14.99 11.81 6.14
C ASN A 55 14.44 13.19 5.70
N ASN A 56 13.22 13.23 5.15
CA ASN A 56 12.63 14.46 4.61
C ASN A 56 11.47 14.93 5.49
N ARG A 57 11.22 16.25 5.60
CA ARG A 57 10.21 16.84 6.50
C ARG A 57 8.79 16.29 6.31
N GLY A 58 8.48 15.77 5.12
CA GLY A 58 7.20 15.12 4.81
C GLY A 58 6.98 13.72 5.40
N PHE A 59 7.98 13.11 6.04
CA PHE A 59 7.88 11.75 6.61
C PHE A 59 6.70 11.56 7.56
N HIS A 60 6.35 12.58 8.35
CA HIS A 60 5.20 12.52 9.27
C HIS A 60 3.87 12.38 8.53
N LEU A 61 3.69 13.06 7.39
CA LEU A 61 2.48 12.93 6.58
C LEU A 61 2.35 11.52 5.99
N TYR A 62 3.43 10.98 5.43
CA TYR A 62 3.44 9.61 4.92
C TYR A 62 3.18 8.58 6.01
N ARG A 63 3.69 8.81 7.24
CA ARG A 63 3.43 7.92 8.38
C ARG A 63 1.98 7.92 8.83
N ILE A 64 1.35 9.10 8.88
CA ILE A 64 -0.07 9.24 9.25
C ILE A 64 -0.96 8.59 8.17
N ALA A 65 -0.69 8.88 6.89
CA ALA A 65 -1.43 8.29 5.77
C ALA A 65 -1.27 6.75 5.72
N PHE A 66 -0.06 6.25 5.98
CA PHE A 66 0.18 4.81 6.09
C PHE A 66 -0.60 4.19 7.25
N GLY A 67 -0.57 4.81 8.44
CA GLY A 67 -1.34 4.34 9.59
C GLY A 67 -2.84 4.32 9.34
N PHE A 68 -3.38 5.36 8.71
CA PHE A 68 -4.79 5.43 8.34
C PHE A 68 -5.18 4.36 7.31
N GLY A 69 -4.38 4.18 6.26
CA GLY A 69 -4.62 3.14 5.24
C GLY A 69 -4.60 1.73 5.83
N LEU A 70 -3.67 1.47 6.76
CA LEU A 70 -3.54 0.17 7.43
C LEU A 70 -4.71 -0.09 8.38
N PHE A 71 -5.18 0.93 9.10
CA PHE A 71 -6.39 0.84 9.91
C PHE A 71 -7.64 0.59 9.06
N SER A 72 -7.78 1.29 7.92
CA SER A 72 -8.89 1.10 6.99
C SER A 72 -8.89 -0.31 6.38
N LEU A 73 -7.71 -0.85 6.05
CA LEU A 73 -7.56 -2.23 5.60
C LEU A 73 -8.01 -3.23 6.65
N LEU A 74 -7.55 -3.06 7.90
CA LEU A 74 -7.92 -3.95 9.00
C LEU A 74 -9.44 -3.95 9.21
N LEU A 75 -10.05 -2.77 9.25
CA LEU A 75 -11.51 -2.61 9.33
C LEU A 75 -12.21 -3.35 8.18
N SER A 76 -11.74 -3.17 6.94
CA SER A 76 -12.33 -3.80 5.75
C SER A 76 -12.16 -5.32 5.69
N VAL A 77 -11.23 -5.90 6.44
CA VAL A 77 -11.02 -7.35 6.52
C VAL A 77 -11.82 -7.96 7.68
N THR A 78 -12.02 -7.20 8.77
CA THR A 78 -12.72 -7.67 9.97
C THR A 78 -14.23 -7.46 9.96
N LEU A 79 -14.73 -6.60 9.06
CA LEU A 79 -16.14 -6.21 8.94
C LEU A 79 -16.73 -6.76 7.64
#